data_AF-A0A8X6NJ01-F1
#
_entry.id   AF-A0A8X6NJ01-F1
#
_cell.length_a   1.000
_cell.length_b   1.000
_cell.length_c   1.000
_cell.angle_alpha   90.00
_cell.angle_beta   90.00
_cell.angle_gamma   90.00
#
_symmetry.space_group_name_H-M   'P 1'
#
loop_
_entity.id
_entity.type
_entity.pdbx_description
1 polymer ?
#
loop_
_entity_poly.entity_id
_entity_poly.type
_entity_poly.pdbx_seq_one_letter_code
_entity_poly.pdbx_strand_id
1 'polypeptide(L)'
;MASTFKESKASSHFSIESIKIIAESVGVSNLSDEAAKLLADDVTYRLKIIIQDAKKFMSHAKRKRLCISDLDHTLKVKNIE
;
A
#
# COMPACT_ATOMS: atom_id res chain seq x y z
N MET A 1 -17.90 -26.25 -17.41
CA MET A 1 -16.62 -26.11 -16.69
C MET A 1 -16.21 -24.65 -16.70
N ALA A 2 -16.43 -23.93 -15.60
CA ALA A 2 -15.76 -22.67 -15.33
C ALA A 2 -15.49 -22.69 -13.82
N SER A 3 -14.35 -23.27 -13.46
CA SER A 3 -13.88 -23.32 -12.09
C SER A 3 -13.65 -21.88 -11.65
N THR A 4 -14.56 -21.32 -10.88
CA THR A 4 -14.38 -20.04 -10.21
C THR A 4 -13.27 -20.25 -9.19
N PHE A 5 -12.06 -19.79 -9.52
CA PHE A 5 -10.96 -19.72 -8.57
C PHE A 5 -11.42 -18.83 -7.41
N LYS A 6 -11.77 -19.45 -6.29
CA LYS A 6 -11.96 -18.75 -5.02
C LYS A 6 -10.58 -18.30 -4.60
N GLU A 7 -10.24 -17.08 -4.99
CA GLU A 7 -8.99 -16.42 -4.62
C GLU A 7 -8.97 -16.33 -3.08
N SER A 8 -8.19 -17.22 -2.46
CA SER A 8 -7.82 -17.08 -1.05
C SER A 8 -7.15 -15.73 -0.95
N LYS A 9 -7.87 -14.73 -0.43
CA LYS A 9 -7.37 -13.37 -0.26
C LYS A 9 -6.27 -13.41 0.79
N ALA A 10 -5.06 -13.82 0.39
CA ALA A 10 -3.87 -13.66 1.18
C ALA A 10 -3.75 -12.16 1.43
N SER A 11 -3.89 -11.74 2.69
CA SER A 11 -3.72 -10.36 3.06
C SER A 11 -2.26 -9.99 2.79
N SER A 12 -1.98 -9.29 1.70
CA SER A 12 -0.66 -8.72 1.49
C SER A 12 -0.39 -7.73 2.63
N HIS A 13 0.72 -7.95 3.33
CA HIS A 13 1.25 -7.10 4.40
C HIS A 13 2.67 -6.67 4.04
N PHE A 14 3.00 -5.44 4.40
CA PHE A 14 4.37 -4.93 4.35
C PHE A 14 5.23 -5.71 5.35
N SER A 15 6.49 -5.96 5.00
CA SER A 15 7.35 -6.80 5.86
C SER A 15 7.93 -5.99 7.02
N ILE A 16 7.99 -6.62 8.20
CA ILE A 16 8.61 -6.04 9.40
C ILE A 16 10.11 -5.78 9.17
N GLU A 17 10.77 -6.68 8.44
CA GLU A 17 12.19 -6.56 8.07
C GLU A 17 12.44 -5.32 7.21
N SER A 18 11.58 -5.03 6.23
CA SER A 18 11.67 -3.82 5.42
C SER A 18 11.57 -2.55 6.27
N ILE A 19 10.68 -2.52 7.28
CA ILE A 19 10.58 -1.38 8.19
C ILE A 19 11.88 -1.18 8.98
N LYS A 20 12.48 -2.27 9.48
CA LYS A 20 13.76 -2.19 10.21
C LYS A 20 14.91 -1.69 9.33
N ILE A 21 15.02 -2.18 8.10
CA ILE A 21 16.03 -1.72 7.14
C ILE A 21 15.86 -0.22 6.84
N ILE A 22 14.63 0.24 6.66
CA ILE A 22 14.34 1.66 6.45
C ILE A 22 14.70 2.47 7.71
N ALA A 23 14.38 1.98 8.91
CA ALA A 23 14.73 2.62 10.16
C ALA A 23 16.26 2.79 10.33
N GLU A 24 17.03 1.74 10.02
CA GLU A 24 18.49 1.79 10.04
C GLU A 24 19.05 2.82 9.06
N SER A 25 18.45 2.94 7.87
CA SER A 25 18.88 3.92 6.85
C SER A 25 18.71 5.39 7.28
N VAL A 26 17.84 5.65 8.24
CA VAL A 26 17.62 6.99 8.81
C VAL A 26 18.26 7.15 10.20
N GLY A 27 19.13 6.22 10.60
CA GLY A 27 19.89 6.29 11.85
C GLY A 27 19.16 5.75 13.08
N VAL A 28 18.00 5.09 12.91
CA VAL A 28 17.27 4.43 13.99
C VAL A 28 17.66 2.95 14.03
N SER A 29 18.66 2.64 14.85
CA SER A 29 19.08 1.26 15.12
C SER A 29 18.20 0.56 16.16
N ASN A 30 18.12 -0.78 16.11
CA ASN A 30 17.46 -1.62 17.12
C ASN A 30 15.96 -1.31 17.33
N LEU A 31 15.23 -1.00 16.25
CA LEU A 31 13.78 -0.86 16.31
C LEU A 31 13.14 -2.19 16.75
N SER A 32 12.28 -2.13 17.77
CA SER A 32 11.61 -3.32 18.32
C SER A 32 10.66 -3.96 17.30
N ASP A 33 10.49 -5.28 17.39
CA ASP A 33 9.60 -6.04 16.51
C ASP A 33 8.15 -5.55 16.59
N GLU A 34 7.70 -5.17 17.79
CA GLU A 34 6.36 -4.64 17.99
C GLU A 34 6.16 -3.29 17.30
N ALA A 35 7.12 -2.36 17.45
CA ALA A 35 7.06 -1.07 16.77
C ALA A 35 7.13 -1.23 15.25
N ALA A 36 8.02 -2.09 14.76
CA ALA A 36 8.17 -2.38 13.35
C ALA A 36 6.91 -3.03 12.76
N LYS A 37 6.23 -3.90 13.52
CA LYS A 37 4.94 -4.51 13.13
C LYS A 37 3.83 -3.47 13.04
N LEU A 38 3.69 -2.60 14.05
CA LEU A 38 2.69 -1.53 14.03
C LEU A 38 2.87 -0.60 12.82
N LEU A 39 4.11 -0.22 12.52
CA LEU A 39 4.43 0.57 11.34
C LEU A 39 4.14 -0.19 10.03
N ALA A 40 4.48 -1.47 9.96
CA ALA A 40 4.18 -2.30 8.79
C ALA A 40 2.67 -2.40 8.52
N ASP A 41 1.86 -2.55 9.57
CA ASP A 41 0.41 -2.59 9.47
C ASP A 41 -0.19 -1.24 9.05
N ASP A 42 0.30 -0.12 9.60
CA ASP A 42 -0.13 1.23 9.20
C ASP A 42 0.25 1.55 7.74
N VAL A 43 1.48 1.26 7.32
CA VAL A 43 1.93 1.42 5.92
C VAL A 43 1.07 0.57 4.98
N THR A 44 0.81 -0.69 5.35
CA THR A 44 -0.05 -1.59 4.58
C THR A 44 -1.45 -1.02 4.41
N TYR A 45 -2.03 -0.50 5.50
CA TYR A 45 -3.35 0.13 5.48
C TYR A 45 -3.38 1.35 4.57
N ARG A 46 -2.43 2.28 4.74
CA ARG A 46 -2.33 3.50 3.93
C ARG A 46 -2.15 3.21 2.45
N LEU A 47 -1.30 2.25 2.08
CA LEU A 47 -1.12 1.80 0.69
C LEU A 47 -2.42 1.26 0.10
N LYS A 48 -3.17 0.45 0.85
CA LYS A 48 -4.47 -0.08 0.39
C LYS A 48 -5.49 1.04 0.14
N ILE A 49 -5.54 2.05 1.01
CA ILE A 49 -6.41 3.21 0.84
C ILE A 49 -6.02 4.01 -0.41
N ILE A 50 -4.73 4.31 -0.59
CA ILE A 50 -4.23 5.05 -1.77
C ILE A 50 -4.57 4.30 -3.06
N ILE A 51 -4.32 2.99 -3.13
CA ILE A 51 -4.63 2.18 -4.32
C ILE A 51 -6.14 2.15 -4.58
N GLN A 52 -6.96 2.03 -3.53
CA GLN A 52 -8.41 2.05 -3.67
C GLN A 52 -8.93 3.39 -4.20
N ASP A 53 -8.37 4.50 -3.73
CA ASP A 53 -8.71 5.84 -4.23
C ASP A 53 -8.22 6.05 -5.67
N ALA A 54 -7.03 5.57 -6.02
CA ALA A 54 -6.49 5.65 -7.38
C ALA A 54 -7.37 4.86 -8.37
N LYS A 55 -7.92 3.72 -7.95
CA LYS A 55 -8.90 2.97 -8.75
C LYS A 55 -10.16 3.78 -9.07
N LYS A 56 -10.54 4.76 -8.24
CA LYS A 56 -11.66 5.68 -8.55
C LYS A 56 -11.29 6.55 -9.75
N PHE A 57 -10.12 7.19 -9.75
CA PHE A 57 -9.65 8.00 -10.88
C PHE A 57 -9.54 7.18 -12.17
N MET A 58 -9.01 5.96 -12.09
CA MET A 58 -8.95 5.02 -13.21
C MET A 58 -10.35 4.75 -13.80
N SER A 59 -11.32 4.44 -12.95
CA SER A 59 -12.71 4.15 -13.34
C SER A 59 -13.40 5.38 -13.95
N HIS A 60 -13.23 6.56 -13.32
CA HIS A 60 -13.78 7.82 -13.83
C HIS A 60 -13.17 8.22 -15.18
N ALA A 61 -11.92 7.86 -15.43
CA ALA A 61 -11.27 8.02 -16.73
C ALA A 61 -11.64 6.93 -17.76
N LYS A 62 -12.60 6.04 -17.44
CA LYS A 62 -13.07 4.92 -18.28
C LYS A 62 -11.94 3.95 -18.68
N ARG A 63 -10.91 3.82 -17.85
CA ARG A 63 -9.78 2.90 -18.07
C ARG A 63 -9.93 1.64 -17.23
N LYS A 64 -9.33 0.54 -17.71
CA LYS A 64 -9.20 -0.72 -16.96
C LYS A 64 -7.79 -0.94 -16.39
N ARG A 65 -6.81 -0.14 -16.84
CA ARG A 65 -5.43 -0.17 -16.37
C ARG A 65 -5.18 1.03 -15.47
N LEU A 66 -4.69 0.75 -14.26
CA LEU A 66 -4.23 1.76 -13.32
C LEU A 66 -2.95 2.42 -13.88
N CYS A 67 -2.95 3.74 -13.95
CA CYS A 67 -1.85 4.55 -14.47
C CYS A 67 -1.23 5.37 -13.34
N ILE A 68 0.02 5.82 -13.54
CA ILE A 68 0.73 6.67 -12.57
C ILE A 68 -0.07 7.94 -12.26
N SER A 69 -0.69 8.54 -13.28
CA SER A 69 -1.56 9.71 -13.13
C SER A 69 -2.73 9.48 -12.15
N ASP A 70 -3.21 8.24 -11.98
CA ASP A 70 -4.27 7.96 -11.01
C ASP A 70 -3.75 8.06 -9.57
N LEU A 71 -2.52 7.62 -9.34
CA LEU A 71 -1.83 7.75 -8.06
C LEU A 71 -1.51 9.22 -7.78
N ASP A 72 -1.00 9.96 -8.78
CA ASP A 72 -0.70 11.39 -8.63
C ASP A 72 -1.95 12.19 -8.22
N HIS A 73 -3.09 11.94 -8.86
CA HIS A 73 -4.36 12.56 -8.48
C HIS A 73 -4.80 12.17 -7.07
N THR A 74 -4.63 10.91 -6.67
CA THR A 74 -4.94 10.47 -5.31
C THR A 74 -4.06 11.16 -4.28
N LEU A 75 -2.74 11.20 -4.47
CA LEU A 75 -1.81 11.85 -3.55
C LEU A 75 -2.16 13.34 -3.40
N LYS A 76 -2.42 14.02 -4.52
CA LYS A 76 -2.86 15.42 -4.53
C LYS A 76 -4.14 15.66 -3.75
N VAL A 77 -5.19 14.84 -3.96
CA VAL A 77 -6.47 15.00 -3.25
C VAL A 77 -6.36 14.65 -1.77
N LYS A 78 -5.47 13.71 -1.41
CA LYS A 78 -5.22 13.33 -0.02
C LYS A 78 -4.23 14.26 0.69
N ASN A 79 -3.67 15.25 -0.01
CA ASN A 79 -2.65 16.18 0.49
C ASN A 79 -1.42 15.44 1.06
N ILE A 80 -0.93 14.47 0.29
CA ILE A 80 0.28 13.69 0.57
C ILE A 80 1.35 14.12 -0.45
N GLU A 81 2.54 14.47 0.04
CA GLU A 81 3.72 14.86 -0.77
C GLU A 81 4.56 13.66 -1.20
#